data_AF-A0A9Q5JIH6-F1
#
_entry.id   AF-A0A9Q5JIH6-F1
#
_cell.length_a   1.000
_cell.length_b   1.000
_cell.length_c   1.000
_cell.angle_alpha   90.00
_cell.angle_beta   90.00
_cell.angle_gamma   90.00
#
_symmetry.space_group_name_H-M   'P 1'
#
loop_
_entity.id
_entity.type
_entity.pdbx_description
1 polymer ?
#
loop_
_entity_poly.entity_id
_entity_poly.type
_entity_poly.pdbx_seq_one_letter_code
_entity_poly.pdbx_strand_id
1 'polypeptide(L)' 'MKDTQLTYILLIIASILLIANGIFAFERTLSMILMSILFILVGIILLSTTLNTMYQSSKHSKR' A
#
# COMPACT_ATOMS: atom_id res chain seq x y z
N MET A 1 14.21 -16.30 -3.60
CA MET A 1 14.69 -15.14 -2.81
C MET A 1 14.47 -13.81 -3.54
N LYS A 2 14.65 -13.73 -4.87
CA LYS A 2 14.37 -12.50 -5.65
C LYS A 2 12.87 -12.21 -5.81
N ASP A 3 12.05 -13.26 -5.92
CA ASP A 3 10.59 -13.12 -6.12
C ASP A 3 9.91 -12.45 -4.93
N THR A 4 10.32 -12.79 -3.70
CA THR A 4 9.82 -12.19 -2.47
C THR A 4 10.11 -10.69 -2.42
N GLN A 5 11.30 -10.29 -2.90
CA GLN A 5 11.72 -8.90 -2.95
C GLN A 5 10.93 -8.12 -4.01
N LEU A 6 10.66 -8.72 -5.17
CA LEU A 6 9.77 -8.18 -6.20
C LEU A 6 8.34 -8.00 -5.70
N THR A 7 7.80 -8.98 -4.95
CA THR A 7 6.46 -8.88 -4.35
C THR A 7 6.35 -7.69 -3.42
N TYR A 8 7.36 -7.45 -2.57
CA TYR A 8 7.36 -6.29 -1.68
C TYR A 8 7.43 -4.96 -2.43
N ILE A 9 8.29 -4.86 -3.44
CA ILE A 9 8.38 -3.66 -4.30
C ILE A 9 7.03 -3.41 -4.98
N LEU A 10 6.40 -4.47 -5.49
CA LEU A 10 5.11 -4.38 -6.14
C LEU A 10 4.00 -3.96 -5.17
N LEU A 11 4.00 -4.46 -3.93
CA LEU A 11 3.06 -4.01 -2.90
C LEU A 11 3.24 -2.54 -2.53
N ILE A 12 4.49 -2.06 -2.46
CA ILE A 12 4.77 -0.65 -2.20
C ILE A 12 4.21 0.22 -3.34
N ILE A 13 4.48 -0.15 -4.59
CA ILE A 13 3.97 0.55 -5.76
C ILE A 13 2.44 0.53 -5.78
N ALA A 14 1.81 -0.64 -5.53
CA ALA A 14 0.36 -0.78 -5.47
C ALA A 14 -0.26 0.10 -4.37
N SER A 15 0.37 0.16 -3.19
CA SER A 15 -0.09 1.02 -2.09
C SER A 15 -0.03 2.50 -2.46
N ILE A 16 1.06 2.94 -3.10
CA ILE A 16 1.21 4.33 -3.56
C ILE A 16 0.16 4.66 -4.63
N LEU A 17 -0.05 3.77 -5.60
CA LEU A 17 -1.06 3.94 -6.65
C LEU A 17 -2.47 4.00 -6.06
N LEU A 18 -2.77 3.19 -5.03
CA LEU A 18 -4.07 3.18 -4.37
C LEU A 18 -4.32 4.50 -3.60
N ILE A 19 -3.31 5.02 -2.90
CA ILE A 19 -3.38 6.31 -2.22
C ILE A 19 -3.56 7.44 -3.24
N ALA A 20 -2.77 7.43 -4.33
CA ALA A 20 -2.89 8.40 -5.41
C ALA A 20 -4.28 8.36 -6.04
N ASN A 21 -4.84 7.16 -6.28
CA ASN A 21 -6.19 6.99 -6.81
C ASN A 21 -7.26 7.56 -5.87
N GLY A 22 -7.09 7.39 -4.56
CA GLY A 22 -7.96 8.05 -3.58
C GLY A 22 -7.84 9.58 -3.63
N ILE A 23 -6.63 10.13 -3.70
CA ILE A 23 -6.40 11.58 -3.74
C ILE A 23 -6.94 12.21 -5.04
N PHE A 24 -6.79 11.53 -6.18
CA PHE A 24 -7.25 12.00 -7.49
C PHE A 24 -8.74 11.75 -7.75
N ALA A 25 -9.57 11.54 -6.73
CA ALA A 25 -11.02 11.41 -6.91
C ALA A 25 -11.60 12.67 -7.60
N PHE A 26 -11.82 12.57 -8.91
CA PHE A 26 -12.13 13.70 -9.79
C PHE A 26 -13.56 14.24 -9.61
N GLU A 27 -14.51 13.37 -9.24
CA GLU A 27 -15.90 13.77 -9.01
C GLU A 27 -16.20 13.86 -7.51
N ARG A 28 -16.72 15.00 -7.05
CA ARG A 28 -17.18 15.19 -5.66
C ARG A 28 -18.58 14.64 -5.41
N THR A 29 -18.89 13.47 -5.98
CA THR A 29 -20.10 12.74 -5.57
C THR A 29 -19.86 12.10 -4.21
N LEU A 30 -20.90 12.02 -3.38
CA LEU A 30 -20.81 11.48 -2.01
C LEU A 30 -20.23 10.05 -2.02
N SER A 31 -20.63 9.24 -2.99
CA SER A 31 -20.11 7.88 -3.18
C SER A 31 -18.62 7.84 -3.54
N MET A 32 -18.14 8.73 -4.42
CA MET A 32 -16.72 8.77 -4.79
C MET A 32 -15.84 9.29 -3.65
N ILE A 33 -16.32 10.24 -2.84
CA ILE A 33 -15.62 10.71 -1.64
C ILE A 33 -15.47 9.59 -0.60
N LEU A 34 -16.54 8.81 -0.36
CA LEU A 34 -16.49 7.64 0.52
C LEU A 34 -15.47 6.61 0.03
N MET A 35 -15.49 6.27 -1.27
CA MET A 35 -14.53 5.33 -1.85
C MET A 35 -13.09 5.85 -1.82
N SER A 36 -12.89 7.14 -2.05
CA SER A 36 -11.59 7.80 -1.94
C SER A 36 -10.99 7.63 -0.56
N ILE A 37 -11.76 7.94 0.50
CA ILE A 37 -11.32 7.80 1.89
C ILE A 37 -10.98 6.33 2.20
N LEU A 38 -11.80 5.39 1.73
CA LEU A 38 -11.54 3.95 1.90
C LEU A 38 -10.24 3.52 1.20
N PHE A 39 -10.00 3.96 -0.04
CA PHE A 39 -8.77 3.64 -0.75
C PHE A 39 -7.53 4.24 -0.10
N ILE A 40 -7.61 5.45 0.43
CA ILE A 40 -6.51 6.06 1.20
C ILE A 40 -6.23 5.25 2.47
N LEU A 41 -7.26 4.89 3.24
CA LEU A 41 -7.11 4.10 4.46
C LEU A 41 -6.50 2.72 4.18
N VAL A 42 -7.04 2.00 3.20
CA VAL A 42 -6.52 0.68 2.79
C VAL A 42 -5.08 0.81 2.31
N GLY A 43 -4.76 1.84 1.51
CA GLY A 43 -3.41 2.06 1.02
C GLY A 43 -2.38 2.30 2.13
N ILE A 44 -2.73 3.08 3.16
CA ILE A 44 -1.85 3.32 4.31
C ILE A 44 -1.63 2.04 5.14
N ILE A 45 -2.69 1.26 5.37
CA ILE A 45 -2.60 -0.01 6.10
C ILE A 45 -1.75 -1.01 5.32
N LEU A 46 -1.95 -1.11 3.99
CA LEU A 46 -1.18 -2.00 3.13
C LEU A 46 0.31 -1.61 3.11
N LEU A 47 0.61 -0.31 3.02
CA LEU A 47 1.99 0.17 3.07
C LEU A 47 2.65 -0.18 4.42
N SER A 48 1.96 0.08 5.53
CA SER A 48 2.48 -0.17 6.88
C SER A 48 2.73 -1.66 7.13
N THR A 49 1.80 -2.52 6.72
CA THR A 49 1.96 -3.97 6.84
C THR A 49 3.10 -4.47 5.97
N THR A 50 3.20 -4.00 4.73
CA THR A 50 4.31 -4.35 3.81
C THR A 50 5.66 -3.99 4.41
N LEU A 51 5.83 -2.77 4.91
CA LEU A 51 7.08 -2.30 5.52
C LEU A 51 7.43 -3.10 6.79
N ASN A 52 6.43 -3.40 7.63
CA ASN A 52 6.64 -4.21 8.82
C ASN A 52 7.11 -5.64 8.47
N THR A 53 6.46 -6.28 7.50
CA THR A 53 6.83 -7.64 7.06
C THR A 53 8.21 -7.64 6.39
N MET A 54 8.55 -6.62 5.59
CA MET A 54 9.91 -6.45 5.05
C MET A 54 10.95 -6.31 6.15
N TYR A 55 10.67 -5.48 7.16
CA TYR A 55 11.59 -5.26 8.27
C TYR A 55 11.82 -6.54 9.08
N GLN A 56 10.76 -7.29 9.37
CA GLN A 56 10.86 -8.59 10.06
C GLN A 56 11.60 -9.63 9.22
N SER A 57 11.36 -9.69 7.91
CA SER A 57 12.07 -10.59 7.00
C SER A 57 13.58 -10.27 6.95
N SER A 58 13.95 -8.98 6.94
CA SER A 58 15.34 -8.53 7.02
C SER A 58 16.00 -8.88 8.36
N LYS A 59 15.26 -8.78 9.47
CA LYS A 59 15.75 -9.14 10.82
C LYS A 59 15.95 -10.65 10.98
N HIS A 60 15.10 -11.46 10.35
CA HIS A 60 15.21 -12.92 10.39
C HIS A 60 16.37 -13.45 9.54
N SER A 61 16.69 -12.78 8.42
CA SER A 61 17.82 -13.15 7.55
C SER A 61 19.22 -12.86 8.15
N LYS A 62 19.31 -12.18 9.31
CA LYS A 62 20.57 -11.86 10.00
C LYS A 62 20.87 -12.74 11.22
N ARG A 63 19.99 -13.69 11.57
CA ARG A 63 20.25 -14.74 12.57
C ARG A 63 20.66 -16.02 11.87
#